data_AF-A0A5E4JPT1-F1
#
_entry.id   AF-A0A5E4JPT1-F1
#
_cell.length_a   1.000
_cell.length_b   1.000
_cell.length_c   1.000
_cell.angle_alpha   90.00
_cell.angle_beta   90.00
_cell.angle_gamma   90.00
#
_symmetry.space_group_name_H-M   'P 1'
#
loop_
_entity.id
_entity.type
_entity.pdbx_description
1 polymer ?
#
loop_
_entity_poly.entity_id
_entity_poly.type
_entity_poly.pdbx_seq_one_letter_code
_entity_poly.pdbx_strand_id
1 'polypeptide(L)'
;MNGKVFLGILAFIFFVTLLLLYEFFPLTSNNYEMSTPQERNFNIGVYAPGNMQFYSNMRFPDRKISYKISSFCSLSKKAEMESAFGIVENLTVLSFYPGGSDAEIFVSCQERDNIDSSGLFIAGEGGPTKIIQTDNFNIIQGGEILLVRTSECQTPNIPIHELFHVLGFVHSINEGNIMYNVSRCNQVIGEDIPRRINELYSVDSLPDLSFENATAFVHNRYVDINMSIRNNGLKDSEQAKIKIYTDDVLLKEIELNPLKVGYGRTISLGNIYSQERTIDVLKIVIESSFEEIDKKNNEVILEMKK
;
A
#
# COMPACT_ATOMS: atom_id res chain seq x y z
N MET A 1 -86.50 3.79 2.79
CA MET A 1 -85.24 3.94 3.55
C MET A 1 -84.80 5.39 3.42
N ASN A 2 -84.57 6.12 4.53
CA ASN A 2 -84.18 7.54 4.48
C ASN A 2 -82.91 7.69 3.63
N GLY A 3 -82.89 8.59 2.65
CA GLY A 3 -81.75 8.78 1.74
C GLY A 3 -80.42 9.00 2.46
N LYS A 4 -80.45 9.55 3.68
CA LYS A 4 -79.29 9.70 4.56
C LYS A 4 -78.68 8.36 5.02
N VAL A 5 -79.51 7.35 5.27
CA VAL A 5 -79.06 6.01 5.68
C VAL A 5 -78.40 5.28 4.50
N PHE A 6 -78.98 5.42 3.30
CA PHE A 6 -78.41 4.85 2.09
C PHE A 6 -77.03 5.45 1.75
N LEU A 7 -76.90 6.78 1.84
CA LEU A 7 -75.62 7.46 1.64
C LEU A 7 -74.56 7.05 2.67
N GLY A 8 -74.96 6.86 3.94
CA GLY A 8 -74.05 6.40 4.99
C GLY A 8 -73.50 5.00 4.73
N ILE A 9 -74.35 4.07 4.27
CA ILE A 9 -73.93 2.70 3.91
C ILE A 9 -72.97 2.74 2.71
N LEU A 10 -73.25 3.57 1.70
CA LEU A 10 -72.44 3.66 0.49
C LEU A 10 -71.05 4.25 0.79
N ALA A 11 -70.97 5.26 1.66
CA ALA A 11 -69.71 5.80 2.15
C ALA A 11 -68.91 4.78 2.97
N PHE A 12 -69.57 4.01 3.84
CA PHE A 12 -68.91 2.96 4.62
C PHE A 12 -68.30 1.88 3.72
N ILE A 13 -69.05 1.39 2.74
CA ILE A 13 -68.55 0.42 1.76
C ILE A 13 -67.35 0.99 1.00
N PHE A 14 -67.41 2.25 0.58
CA PHE A 14 -66.30 2.91 -0.11
C PHE A 14 -65.01 2.95 0.74
N PHE A 15 -65.11 3.34 2.02
CA PHE A 15 -63.96 3.38 2.93
C PHE A 15 -63.39 1.98 3.21
N VAL A 16 -64.25 0.98 3.43
CA VAL A 16 -63.80 -0.41 3.62
C VAL A 16 -63.08 -0.92 2.36
N THR A 17 -63.60 -0.59 1.18
CA THR A 17 -62.98 -0.98 -0.10
C THR A 17 -61.61 -0.32 -0.29
N LEU A 18 -61.47 0.96 0.06
CA LEU A 18 -60.19 1.67 0.03
C LEU A 18 -59.16 1.06 0.99
N LEU A 19 -59.59 0.67 2.19
CA LEU A 19 -58.72 0.06 3.19
C LEU A 19 -58.26 -1.33 2.75
N LEU A 20 -59.16 -2.13 2.15
CA LEU A 20 -58.79 -3.41 1.55
C LEU A 20 -57.85 -3.21 0.38
N LEU A 21 -58.06 -2.21 -0.47
CA LEU A 21 -57.12 -1.90 -1.56
C LEU A 21 -55.74 -1.49 -1.02
N TYR A 22 -55.67 -0.71 0.05
CA TYR A 22 -54.39 -0.32 0.68
C TYR A 22 -53.62 -1.53 1.23
N GLU A 23 -54.30 -2.45 1.92
CA GLU A 23 -53.68 -3.65 2.51
C GLU A 23 -53.32 -4.73 1.46
N PHE A 24 -54.10 -4.83 0.37
CA PHE A 24 -53.95 -5.89 -0.62
C PHE A 24 -53.31 -5.46 -1.96
N PHE A 25 -53.09 -4.16 -2.22
CA PHE A 25 -52.24 -3.73 -3.33
C PHE A 25 -50.77 -3.66 -2.87
N PRO A 26 -49.89 -4.53 -3.39
CA PRO A 26 -48.48 -4.49 -3.06
C PRO A 26 -47.82 -3.32 -3.80
N LEU A 27 -47.86 -2.12 -3.21
CA LEU A 27 -47.19 -0.92 -3.76
C LEU A 27 -45.67 -0.92 -3.52
N THR A 28 -45.16 -1.85 -2.71
CA THR A 28 -43.73 -2.04 -2.47
C THR A 28 -43.34 -3.50 -2.66
N SER A 29 -42.66 -3.81 -3.78
CA SER A 29 -41.94 -5.06 -3.93
C SER A 29 -40.68 -5.01 -3.06
N ASN A 30 -40.74 -5.61 -1.88
CA ASN A 30 -39.52 -5.94 -1.15
C ASN A 30 -38.89 -7.14 -1.86
N ASN A 31 -37.84 -6.89 -2.65
CA ASN A 31 -37.03 -7.96 -3.21
C ASN A 31 -36.24 -8.60 -2.06
N TYR A 32 -36.59 -9.83 -1.70
CA TYR A 32 -35.77 -10.64 -0.81
C TYR A 32 -34.83 -11.46 -1.69
N GLU A 33 -33.58 -11.00 -1.81
CA GLU A 33 -32.52 -11.81 -2.41
C GLU A 33 -32.11 -12.91 -1.42
N MET A 34 -31.95 -14.12 -1.95
CA MET A 34 -31.41 -15.25 -1.22
C MET A 34 -29.96 -14.92 -0.84
N SER A 35 -29.66 -14.85 0.45
CA SER A 35 -28.29 -14.74 0.95
C SER A 35 -27.55 -16.04 0.68
N THR A 36 -27.05 -16.20 -0.54
CA THR A 36 -25.82 -16.99 -0.72
C THR A 36 -24.77 -16.42 0.25
N PRO A 37 -23.86 -17.26 0.79
CA PRO A 37 -22.71 -16.74 1.52
C PRO A 37 -21.99 -15.81 0.56
N GLN A 38 -22.22 -14.50 0.71
CA GLN A 38 -21.62 -13.51 -0.17
C GLN A 38 -20.12 -13.69 0.02
N GLU A 39 -19.41 -14.00 -1.07
CA GLU A 39 -17.94 -14.05 -1.01
C GLU A 39 -17.48 -12.72 -0.40
N ARG A 40 -16.51 -12.76 0.51
CA ARG A 40 -16.01 -11.57 1.24
C ARG A 40 -14.60 -11.19 0.82
N ASN A 41 -13.95 -12.08 0.08
CA ASN A 41 -12.59 -11.89 -0.38
C ASN A 41 -12.54 -10.80 -1.45
N PHE A 42 -11.44 -10.10 -1.46
CA PHE A 42 -11.07 -9.13 -2.47
C PHE A 42 -11.07 -9.80 -3.85
N ASN A 43 -11.66 -9.10 -4.81
CA ASN A 43 -11.70 -9.47 -6.21
C ASN A 43 -11.54 -8.21 -7.06
N ILE A 44 -10.81 -8.29 -8.17
CA ILE A 44 -10.57 -7.18 -9.12
C ILE A 44 -11.22 -7.47 -10.48
N GLY A 45 -11.92 -8.60 -10.59
CA GLY A 45 -12.53 -9.06 -11.82
C GLY A 45 -11.52 -9.58 -12.84
N VAL A 46 -12.06 -10.06 -13.96
CA VAL A 46 -11.29 -10.73 -15.03
C VAL A 46 -10.45 -9.73 -15.85
N TYR A 47 -10.72 -8.42 -15.75
CA TYR A 47 -10.11 -7.38 -16.58
C TYR A 47 -8.87 -6.71 -15.98
N ALA A 48 -8.50 -7.04 -14.73
CA ALA A 48 -7.30 -6.54 -14.07
C ALA A 48 -6.54 -7.73 -13.46
N PRO A 49 -5.58 -8.33 -14.19
CA PRO A 49 -4.88 -9.49 -13.68
C PRO A 49 -4.00 -9.10 -12.49
N GLY A 50 -4.45 -9.49 -11.29
CA GLY A 50 -3.59 -10.12 -10.28
C GLY A 50 -2.83 -9.24 -9.28
N ASN A 51 -3.31 -8.05 -8.91
CA ASN A 51 -2.69 -7.35 -7.78
C ASN A 51 -3.68 -6.51 -6.95
N MET A 52 -3.86 -6.87 -5.67
CA MET A 52 -4.74 -6.16 -4.73
C MET A 52 -4.24 -4.75 -4.39
N GLN A 53 -3.08 -4.35 -4.90
CA GLN A 53 -2.39 -3.10 -4.60
C GLN A 53 -2.16 -2.24 -5.85
N PHE A 54 -2.01 -0.92 -5.66
CA PHE A 54 -1.69 0.04 -6.74
C PHE A 54 -0.37 -0.31 -7.44
N TYR A 55 0.60 -0.80 -6.66
CA TYR A 55 1.89 -1.30 -7.12
C TYR A 55 2.23 -2.59 -6.37
N SER A 56 2.96 -3.49 -7.02
CA SER A 56 3.42 -4.73 -6.38
C SER A 56 4.29 -4.46 -5.16
N ASN A 57 4.07 -5.24 -4.12
CA ASN A 57 4.83 -5.17 -2.87
C ASN A 57 4.87 -3.76 -2.27
N MET A 58 3.74 -3.05 -2.35
CA MET A 58 3.63 -1.72 -1.76
C MET A 58 3.47 -1.82 -0.24
N ARG A 59 4.29 -1.09 0.53
CA ARG A 59 4.21 -1.07 2.00
C ARG A 59 4.95 0.12 2.60
N PHE A 60 4.63 0.47 3.83
CA PHE A 60 5.54 1.28 4.65
C PHE A 60 6.82 0.49 4.99
N PRO A 61 7.96 1.17 5.21
CA PRO A 61 9.20 0.54 5.65
C PRO A 61 9.02 -0.37 6.85
N ASP A 62 8.38 0.15 7.90
CA ASP A 62 8.28 -0.49 9.21
C ASP A 62 6.85 -0.94 9.52
N ARG A 63 6.74 -1.97 10.39
CA ARG A 63 5.46 -2.45 10.94
C ARG A 63 4.80 -1.43 11.88
N LYS A 64 5.60 -0.52 12.44
CA LYS A 64 5.15 0.54 13.34
C LYS A 64 4.97 1.82 12.55
N ILE A 65 3.72 2.23 12.33
CA ILE A 65 3.38 3.35 11.44
C ILE A 65 2.83 4.49 12.29
N SER A 66 3.49 5.64 12.22
CA SER A 66 3.07 6.84 12.91
C SER A 66 1.88 7.51 12.22
N TYR A 67 0.92 8.03 12.98
CA TYR A 67 -0.20 8.79 12.44
C TYR A 67 -0.40 10.12 13.17
N LYS A 68 -0.98 11.10 12.47
CA LYS A 68 -1.42 12.36 13.07
C LYS A 68 -2.80 12.71 12.57
N ILE A 69 -3.75 12.80 13.49
CA ILE A 69 -5.10 13.28 13.20
C ILE A 69 -5.15 14.79 13.43
N SER A 70 -5.63 15.50 12.42
CA SER A 70 -5.79 16.95 12.46
C SER A 70 -6.62 17.39 13.67
N SER A 71 -6.18 18.47 14.32
CA SER A 71 -6.91 19.06 15.44
C SER A 71 -8.31 19.52 15.04
N PHE A 72 -8.51 19.88 13.76
CA PHE A 72 -9.78 20.29 13.18
C PHE A 72 -10.81 19.15 13.01
N CYS A 73 -10.40 17.89 13.16
CA CYS A 73 -11.34 16.76 13.16
C CYS A 73 -12.24 16.80 14.40
N SER A 74 -13.54 16.52 14.20
CA SER A 74 -14.49 16.33 15.30
C SER A 74 -14.09 15.14 16.17
N LEU A 75 -14.56 15.11 17.42
CA LEU A 75 -14.27 14.01 18.34
C LEU A 75 -14.74 12.65 17.79
N SER A 76 -15.90 12.60 17.13
CA SER A 76 -16.42 11.39 16.48
C SER A 76 -15.46 10.86 15.42
N LYS A 77 -15.04 11.72 14.48
CA LYS A 77 -14.12 11.32 13.40
C LYS A 77 -12.77 10.84 13.93
N LYS A 78 -12.26 11.48 15.00
CA LYS A 78 -11.04 11.03 15.69
C LYS A 78 -11.21 9.62 16.25
N ALA A 79 -12.28 9.40 17.03
CA ALA A 79 -12.57 8.10 17.63
C ALA A 79 -12.83 7.00 16.59
N GLU A 80 -13.52 7.31 15.49
CA GLU A 80 -13.75 6.38 14.38
C GLU A 80 -12.44 5.97 13.70
N MET A 81 -11.54 6.92 13.45
CA MET A 81 -10.23 6.63 12.85
C MET A 81 -9.32 5.85 13.80
N GLU A 82 -9.29 6.21 15.08
CA GLU A 82 -8.55 5.46 16.12
C GLU A 82 -9.07 4.03 16.25
N SER A 83 -10.39 3.84 16.17
CA SER A 83 -11.01 2.52 16.14
C SER A 83 -10.62 1.73 14.89
N ALA A 84 -10.57 2.38 13.71
CA ALA A 84 -10.12 1.76 12.47
C ALA A 84 -8.66 1.29 12.54
N PHE A 85 -7.76 2.10 13.12
CA PHE A 85 -6.40 1.66 13.40
C PHE A 85 -6.40 0.41 14.28
N GLY A 86 -7.08 0.45 15.44
CA GLY A 86 -7.14 -0.71 16.35
C GLY A 86 -7.72 -1.98 15.73
N ILE A 87 -8.71 -1.86 14.83
CA ILE A 87 -9.25 -3.00 14.09
C ILE A 87 -8.18 -3.61 13.17
N VAL A 88 -7.44 -2.80 12.43
CA VAL A 88 -6.39 -3.28 11.52
C VAL A 88 -5.21 -3.87 12.30
N GLU A 89 -4.81 -3.28 13.43
CA GLU A 89 -3.78 -3.86 14.32
C GLU A 89 -4.18 -5.25 14.82
N ASN A 90 -5.43 -5.43 15.24
CA ASN A 90 -5.88 -6.72 15.77
C ASN A 90 -5.91 -7.83 14.72
N LEU A 91 -5.94 -7.48 13.43
CA LEU A 91 -5.98 -8.43 12.32
C LEU A 91 -4.60 -8.66 11.68
N THR A 92 -3.61 -7.82 11.96
CA THR A 92 -2.34 -7.81 11.24
C THR A 92 -1.12 -7.70 12.17
N VAL A 93 0.08 -7.76 11.59
CA VAL A 93 1.34 -7.51 12.30
C VAL A 93 1.66 -6.01 12.46
N LEU A 94 0.78 -5.12 11.99
CA LEU A 94 0.99 -3.67 12.06
C LEU A 94 0.64 -3.11 13.44
N SER A 95 1.29 -2.00 13.78
CA SER A 95 0.92 -1.17 14.92
C SER A 95 0.94 0.30 14.53
N PHE A 96 -0.06 1.06 14.95
CA PHE A 96 -0.22 2.47 14.70
C PHE A 96 -0.04 3.26 15.98
N TYR A 97 0.67 4.39 15.92
CA TYR A 97 0.87 5.22 17.10
C TYR A 97 0.81 6.71 16.76
N PRO A 98 0.33 7.56 17.68
CA PRO A 98 0.27 9.00 17.44
C PRO A 98 1.69 9.59 17.31
N GLY A 99 1.90 10.36 16.24
CA GLY A 99 3.17 11.01 15.89
C GLY A 99 3.08 12.53 15.79
N GLY A 100 4.21 13.15 15.47
CA GLY A 100 4.38 14.59 15.34
C GLY A 100 4.01 15.13 13.95
N SER A 101 4.63 16.25 13.56
CA SER A 101 4.49 16.83 12.21
C SER A 101 5.05 15.96 11.08
N ASP A 102 5.92 15.01 11.43
CA ASP A 102 6.61 14.05 10.58
C ASP A 102 5.95 12.67 10.59
N ALA A 103 4.72 12.56 11.11
CA ALA A 103 3.96 11.32 11.08
C ALA A 103 3.76 10.81 9.64
N GLU A 104 3.84 9.50 9.46
CA GLU A 104 3.75 8.83 8.16
C GLU A 104 2.35 8.91 7.56
N ILE A 105 1.31 8.86 8.39
CA ILE A 105 -0.09 9.00 7.96
C ILE A 105 -0.66 10.30 8.53
N PHE A 106 -1.14 11.19 7.66
CA PHE A 106 -1.84 12.40 8.06
C PHE A 106 -3.34 12.29 7.79
N VAL A 107 -4.16 12.50 8.82
CA VAL A 107 -5.63 12.43 8.72
C VAL A 107 -6.23 13.83 8.82
N SER A 108 -6.90 14.26 7.77
CA SER A 108 -7.63 15.52 7.65
C SER A 108 -9.15 15.30 7.68
N CYS A 109 -9.90 16.28 8.15
CA CYS A 109 -11.38 16.27 8.10
C CYS A 109 -11.96 17.53 7.45
N GLN A 110 -11.12 18.38 6.87
CA GLN A 110 -11.56 19.57 6.16
C GLN A 110 -11.93 19.19 4.73
N GLU A 111 -13.05 19.68 4.23
CA GLU A 111 -13.36 19.60 2.81
C GLU A 111 -12.28 20.37 2.04
N ARG A 112 -11.46 19.66 1.27
CA ARG A 112 -10.66 20.27 0.22
C ARG A 112 -11.55 20.21 -1.03
N ASP A 113 -11.69 21.32 -1.75
CA ASP A 113 -12.37 21.36 -3.05
C ASP A 113 -11.54 20.60 -4.11
N ASN A 114 -11.41 19.29 -3.95
CA ASN A 114 -10.83 18.40 -4.96
C ASN A 114 -11.99 17.85 -5.78
N ILE A 115 -12.43 18.64 -6.76
CA ILE A 115 -13.34 18.16 -7.79
C ILE A 115 -12.50 17.29 -8.73
N ASP A 116 -12.87 16.02 -8.88
CA ASP A 116 -12.25 15.15 -9.86
C ASP A 116 -12.49 15.67 -11.29
N SER A 117 -11.75 15.18 -12.28
CA SER A 117 -11.93 15.56 -13.68
C SER A 117 -13.29 15.16 -14.28
N SER A 118 -14.17 14.50 -13.51
CA SER A 118 -15.51 14.06 -13.90
C SER A 118 -16.66 14.80 -13.18
N GLY A 119 -16.35 15.74 -12.28
CA GLY A 119 -17.35 16.54 -11.57
C GLY A 119 -18.09 15.81 -10.46
N LEU A 120 -17.57 14.66 -9.98
CA LEU A 120 -18.17 13.88 -8.89
C LEU A 120 -17.52 14.21 -7.54
N PHE A 121 -18.34 14.31 -6.50
CA PHE A 121 -17.90 14.60 -5.12
C PHE A 121 -17.32 13.32 -4.50
N ILE A 122 -16.01 13.28 -4.29
CA ILE A 122 -15.33 12.10 -3.74
C ILE A 122 -15.58 12.03 -2.22
N ALA A 123 -16.09 10.89 -1.76
CA ALA A 123 -16.50 10.65 -0.38
C ALA A 123 -15.31 10.24 0.49
N GLY A 124 -14.38 11.16 0.71
CA GLY A 124 -13.11 10.85 1.38
C GLY A 124 -12.06 10.28 0.43
N GLU A 125 -10.82 10.66 0.65
CA GLU A 125 -9.67 10.31 -0.19
C GLU A 125 -8.54 9.85 0.72
N GLY A 126 -8.31 8.54 0.74
CA GLY A 126 -7.14 7.91 1.32
C GLY A 126 -6.15 7.51 0.24
N GLY A 127 -4.85 7.66 0.50
CA GLY A 127 -3.84 7.06 -0.37
C GLY A 127 -2.39 7.41 -0.03
N PRO A 128 -1.43 6.70 -0.62
CA PRO A 128 -0.01 7.03 -0.52
C PRO A 128 0.26 8.37 -1.22
N THR A 129 0.94 9.31 -0.55
CA THR A 129 1.31 10.62 -1.10
C THR A 129 2.74 10.68 -1.62
N LYS A 130 3.61 9.79 -1.10
CA LYS A 130 5.00 9.68 -1.54
C LYS A 130 5.41 8.22 -1.59
N ILE A 131 5.90 7.79 -2.75
CA ILE A 131 6.33 6.42 -3.01
C ILE A 131 7.75 6.43 -3.56
N ILE A 132 8.61 5.56 -3.03
CA ILE A 132 9.93 5.26 -3.60
C ILE A 132 9.83 3.92 -4.30
N GLN A 133 10.07 3.90 -5.61
CA GLN A 133 10.06 2.68 -6.40
C GLN A 133 11.47 2.05 -6.38
N THR A 134 11.54 0.79 -5.95
CA THR A 134 12.74 -0.06 -6.00
C THR A 134 12.42 -1.32 -6.80
N ASP A 135 13.40 -2.18 -7.02
CA ASP A 135 13.20 -3.42 -7.79
C ASP A 135 12.26 -4.40 -7.06
N ASN A 136 12.37 -4.49 -5.74
CA ASN A 136 11.67 -5.48 -4.92
C ASN A 136 10.41 -4.93 -4.23
N PHE A 137 10.41 -3.64 -3.89
CA PHE A 137 9.36 -2.98 -3.10
C PHE A 137 8.95 -1.62 -3.66
N ASN A 138 7.70 -1.25 -3.42
CA ASN A 138 7.20 0.10 -3.63
C ASN A 138 6.93 0.75 -2.26
N ILE A 139 7.83 1.62 -1.83
CA ILE A 139 7.93 1.99 -0.42
C ILE A 139 7.14 3.27 -0.17
N ILE A 140 6.12 3.17 0.69
CA ILE A 140 5.28 4.28 1.10
C ILE A 140 6.06 5.11 2.12
N GLN A 141 6.30 6.38 1.81
CA GLN A 141 7.00 7.33 2.67
C GLN A 141 6.05 8.32 3.33
N GLY A 142 4.79 8.32 2.90
CA GLY A 142 3.75 9.19 3.43
C GLY A 142 2.40 8.78 2.87
N GLY A 143 1.35 8.94 3.67
CA GLY A 143 -0.04 8.74 3.30
C GLY A 143 -0.92 9.84 3.85
N GLU A 144 -1.99 10.15 3.13
CA GLU A 144 -3.02 11.09 3.57
C GLU A 144 -4.38 10.39 3.59
N ILE A 145 -5.20 10.73 4.59
CA ILE A 145 -6.59 10.31 4.69
C ILE A 145 -7.44 11.57 4.84
N LEU A 146 -8.43 11.72 3.97
CA LEU A 146 -9.42 12.78 4.07
C LEU A 146 -10.76 12.21 4.55
N LEU A 147 -11.08 12.37 5.83
CA LEU A 147 -12.35 11.95 6.42
C LEU A 147 -13.41 13.07 6.29
N VAL A 148 -14.00 13.21 5.10
CA VAL A 148 -15.08 14.19 4.87
C VAL A 148 -16.38 13.74 5.53
N ARG A 149 -16.71 12.45 5.43
CA ARG A 149 -17.97 11.87 5.94
C ARG A 149 -17.72 11.07 7.22
N THR A 150 -18.72 11.03 8.09
CA THR A 150 -18.78 10.11 9.23
C THR A 150 -19.40 8.79 8.81
N SER A 151 -18.95 7.68 9.40
CA SER A 151 -19.60 6.39 9.21
C SER A 151 -20.89 6.34 10.03
N GLU A 152 -22.04 6.09 9.39
CA GLU A 152 -23.30 5.82 10.10
C GLU A 152 -23.43 4.34 10.54
N CYS A 153 -22.41 3.54 10.25
CA CYS A 153 -22.37 2.11 10.54
C CYS A 153 -21.81 1.85 11.96
N GLN A 154 -22.16 0.70 12.54
CA GLN A 154 -21.61 0.26 13.84
C GLN A 154 -20.08 0.14 13.81
N THR A 155 -19.52 -0.25 12.67
CA THR A 155 -18.09 -0.28 12.39
C THR A 155 -17.66 0.97 11.59
N PRO A 156 -16.43 1.47 11.80
CA PRO A 156 -15.94 2.65 11.08
C PRO A 156 -15.50 2.27 9.65
N ASN A 157 -16.45 1.83 8.81
CA ASN A 157 -16.15 1.28 7.49
C ASN A 157 -15.41 2.27 6.57
N ILE A 158 -15.82 3.54 6.57
CA ILE A 158 -15.16 4.59 5.77
C ILE A 158 -13.70 4.76 6.23
N PRO A 159 -13.38 5.05 7.51
CA PRO A 159 -12.00 5.09 7.96
C PRO A 159 -11.16 3.84 7.67
N ILE A 160 -11.74 2.63 7.79
CA ILE A 160 -11.04 1.38 7.46
C ILE A 160 -10.71 1.31 5.97
N HIS A 161 -11.67 1.67 5.10
CA HIS A 161 -11.50 1.70 3.65
C HIS A 161 -10.34 2.65 3.26
N GLU A 162 -10.37 3.88 3.77
CA GLU A 162 -9.32 4.85 3.47
C GLU A 162 -7.95 4.44 4.04
N LEU A 163 -7.92 3.80 5.20
CA LEU A 163 -6.69 3.26 5.77
C LEU A 163 -6.07 2.19 4.86
N PHE A 164 -6.89 1.30 4.29
CA PHE A 164 -6.39 0.31 3.34
C PHE A 164 -5.90 0.92 2.03
N HIS A 165 -6.52 1.99 1.55
CA HIS A 165 -5.95 2.77 0.43
C HIS A 165 -4.57 3.33 0.78
N VAL A 166 -4.40 3.91 1.98
CA VAL A 166 -3.09 4.36 2.46
C VAL A 166 -2.08 3.23 2.57
N LEU A 167 -2.50 2.02 2.91
CA LEU A 167 -1.67 0.81 2.91
C LEU A 167 -1.43 0.24 1.49
N GLY A 168 -1.94 0.91 0.46
CA GLY A 168 -1.66 0.63 -0.94
C GLY A 168 -2.67 -0.24 -1.66
N PHE A 169 -3.82 -0.58 -1.04
CA PHE A 169 -4.84 -1.43 -1.64
C PHE A 169 -5.74 -0.66 -2.61
N VAL A 170 -6.14 -1.30 -3.71
CA VAL A 170 -7.10 -0.74 -4.68
C VAL A 170 -8.54 -1.10 -4.30
N HIS A 171 -9.51 -0.62 -5.08
CA HIS A 171 -10.89 -1.06 -4.91
C HIS A 171 -11.09 -2.53 -5.30
N SER A 172 -11.96 -3.21 -4.57
CA SER A 172 -12.52 -4.50 -4.97
C SER A 172 -13.81 -4.30 -5.78
N ILE A 173 -14.10 -5.22 -6.70
CA ILE A 173 -15.41 -5.34 -7.36
C ILE A 173 -16.44 -6.11 -6.52
N ASN A 174 -16.02 -6.71 -5.40
CA ASN A 174 -16.90 -7.49 -4.55
C ASN A 174 -17.65 -6.59 -3.57
N GLU A 175 -18.97 -6.49 -3.73
CA GLU A 175 -19.82 -5.59 -2.93
C GLU A 175 -19.79 -5.87 -1.42
N GLY A 176 -19.48 -7.10 -1.01
CA GLY A 176 -19.37 -7.51 0.38
C GLY A 176 -18.01 -7.19 1.02
N ASN A 177 -17.00 -6.82 0.23
CA ASN A 177 -15.67 -6.47 0.71
C ASN A 177 -15.61 -5.00 1.14
N ILE A 178 -14.84 -4.71 2.19
CA ILE A 178 -14.63 -3.36 2.70
C ILE A 178 -14.02 -2.40 1.67
N MET A 179 -13.27 -2.92 0.70
CA MET A 179 -12.65 -2.15 -0.39
C MET A 179 -13.57 -1.97 -1.60
N TYR A 180 -14.84 -2.35 -1.52
CA TYR A 180 -15.79 -1.99 -2.57
C TYR A 180 -15.96 -0.47 -2.66
N ASN A 181 -16.04 0.06 -3.87
CA ASN A 181 -16.06 1.50 -4.14
C ASN A 181 -17.35 2.23 -3.68
N VAL A 182 -18.31 1.51 -3.09
CA VAL A 182 -19.52 2.08 -2.48
C VAL A 182 -19.64 1.57 -1.06
N SER A 183 -19.52 2.46 -0.07
CA SER A 183 -19.57 2.06 1.34
C SER A 183 -20.96 1.58 1.76
N ARG A 184 -21.03 0.42 2.42
CA ARG A 184 -22.25 -0.17 3.01
C ARG A 184 -21.93 -0.79 4.38
N CYS A 185 -22.89 -0.74 5.30
CA CYS A 185 -22.65 -1.21 6.68
C CYS A 185 -22.45 -2.72 6.84
N ASN A 186 -22.87 -3.52 5.85
CA ASN A 186 -22.71 -4.97 5.86
C ASN A 186 -21.38 -5.45 5.25
N GLN A 187 -20.52 -4.52 4.80
CA GLN A 187 -19.20 -4.84 4.29
C GLN A 187 -18.26 -5.30 5.39
N VAL A 188 -17.35 -6.19 5.03
CA VAL A 188 -16.39 -6.79 5.97
C VAL A 188 -15.00 -6.84 5.37
N ILE A 189 -13.99 -6.90 6.24
CA ILE A 189 -12.60 -7.11 5.83
C ILE A 189 -12.46 -8.58 5.44
N GLY A 190 -12.13 -8.86 4.17
CA GLY A 190 -11.79 -10.21 3.72
C GLY A 190 -10.45 -10.67 4.31
N GLU A 191 -10.28 -11.97 4.56
CA GLU A 191 -9.05 -12.56 5.15
C GLU A 191 -7.80 -12.37 4.27
N ASP A 192 -7.99 -12.08 2.99
CA ASP A 192 -6.93 -11.87 2.03
C ASP A 192 -6.18 -10.55 2.22
N ILE A 193 -6.84 -9.47 2.65
CA ILE A 193 -6.18 -8.20 2.95
C ILE A 193 -5.22 -8.36 4.15
N PRO A 194 -5.65 -8.84 5.34
CA PRO A 194 -4.75 -9.05 6.47
C PRO A 194 -3.62 -10.04 6.17
N ARG A 195 -3.92 -11.14 5.46
CA ARG A 195 -2.90 -12.10 5.02
C ARG A 195 -1.85 -11.43 4.14
N ARG A 196 -2.27 -10.62 3.16
CA ARG A 196 -1.34 -9.91 2.27
C ARG A 196 -0.48 -8.92 3.05
N ILE A 197 -1.05 -8.19 4.00
CA ILE A 197 -0.28 -7.32 4.90
C ILE A 197 0.75 -8.16 5.67
N ASN A 198 0.36 -9.27 6.28
CA ASN A 198 1.28 -10.11 7.06
C ASN A 198 2.40 -10.70 6.19
N GLU A 199 2.12 -11.11 4.96
CA GLU A 199 3.12 -11.53 3.97
C GLU A 199 4.09 -10.40 3.60
N LEU A 200 3.56 -9.21 3.29
CA LEU A 200 4.38 -8.06 2.91
C LEU A 200 5.34 -7.69 4.03
N TYR A 201 4.85 -7.72 5.27
CA TYR A 201 5.59 -7.33 6.45
C TYR A 201 6.36 -8.49 7.10
N SER A 202 6.37 -9.70 6.53
CA SER A 202 7.24 -10.79 7.00
C SER A 202 8.71 -10.56 6.68
N VAL A 203 9.00 -9.71 5.69
CA VAL A 203 10.35 -9.22 5.39
C VAL A 203 10.68 -8.08 6.34
N ASP A 204 11.79 -8.20 7.06
CA ASP A 204 12.23 -7.18 8.01
C ASP A 204 12.72 -5.91 7.30
N SER A 205 12.63 -4.78 8.00
CA SER A 205 13.01 -3.46 7.49
C SER A 205 14.53 -3.30 7.48
N LEU A 206 15.18 -3.90 6.47
CA LEU A 206 16.62 -3.93 6.29
C LEU A 206 17.05 -3.19 5.00
N PRO A 207 18.28 -2.66 4.95
CA PRO A 207 18.89 -2.21 3.70
C PRO A 207 19.09 -3.39 2.72
N ASP A 208 19.29 -3.07 1.45
CA ASP A 208 19.57 -4.07 0.41
C ASP A 208 20.42 -3.41 -0.68
N LEU A 209 21.73 -3.41 -0.50
CA LEU A 209 22.66 -2.89 -1.50
C LEU A 209 22.78 -3.90 -2.64
N SER A 210 22.75 -3.40 -3.87
CA SER A 210 22.92 -4.26 -5.04
C SER A 210 23.57 -3.51 -6.19
N PHE A 211 24.31 -4.24 -7.02
CA PHE A 211 24.82 -3.71 -8.28
C PHE A 211 23.69 -3.63 -9.32
N GLU A 212 23.44 -2.43 -9.86
CA GLU A 212 22.56 -2.27 -11.03
C GLU A 212 23.31 -2.55 -12.33
N ASN A 213 24.59 -2.17 -12.37
CA ASN A 213 25.47 -2.37 -13.51
C ASN A 213 26.93 -2.38 -13.03
N ALA A 214 27.75 -3.22 -13.65
CA ALA A 214 29.20 -3.20 -13.49
C ALA A 214 29.86 -3.54 -14.82
N THR A 215 30.84 -2.73 -15.21
CA THR A 215 31.66 -2.92 -16.40
C THR A 215 33.11 -2.68 -16.05
N ALA A 216 34.00 -3.40 -16.72
CA ALA A 216 35.44 -3.23 -16.57
C ALA A 216 36.13 -3.29 -17.93
N PHE A 217 37.20 -2.50 -18.07
CA PHE A 217 38.08 -2.49 -19.23
C PHE A 217 39.50 -2.72 -18.75
N VAL A 218 40.14 -3.77 -19.29
CA VAL A 218 41.54 -4.09 -18.98
C VAL A 218 42.41 -3.60 -20.13
N HIS A 219 43.41 -2.78 -19.82
CA HIS A 219 44.41 -2.33 -20.80
C HIS A 219 45.83 -2.59 -20.24
N ASN A 220 46.49 -3.60 -20.80
CA ASN A 220 47.78 -4.11 -20.31
C ASN A 220 47.66 -4.58 -18.84
N ARG A 221 48.24 -3.85 -17.88
CA ARG A 221 48.18 -4.16 -16.43
C ARG A 221 47.26 -3.24 -15.64
N TYR A 222 46.45 -2.44 -16.34
CA TYR A 222 45.58 -1.46 -15.71
C TYR A 222 44.13 -1.85 -15.96
N VAL A 223 43.30 -1.59 -14.95
CA VAL A 223 41.87 -1.85 -14.98
C VAL A 223 41.12 -0.55 -14.75
N ASP A 224 40.20 -0.26 -15.66
CA ASP A 224 39.16 0.75 -15.50
C ASP A 224 37.86 0.05 -15.13
N ILE A 225 37.14 0.56 -14.13
CA ILE A 225 35.90 -0.02 -13.64
C ILE A 225 34.85 1.07 -13.56
N ASN A 226 33.65 0.76 -14.04
CA ASN A 226 32.47 1.60 -13.86
C ASN A 226 31.33 0.74 -13.31
N MET A 227 30.81 1.12 -12.15
CA MET A 227 29.75 0.39 -11.46
C MET A 227 28.68 1.34 -10.92
N SER A 228 27.43 0.89 -10.91
CA SER A 228 26.30 1.54 -10.23
C SER A 228 25.79 0.63 -9.14
N ILE A 229 25.65 1.18 -7.93
CA ILE A 229 25.13 0.49 -6.75
C ILE A 229 23.89 1.25 -6.29
N ARG A 230 22.85 0.53 -5.88
CA ARG A 230 21.61 1.10 -5.36
C ARG A 230 21.20 0.42 -4.06
N ASN A 231 20.58 1.17 -3.16
CA ASN A 231 19.89 0.60 -2.01
C ASN A 231 18.43 0.31 -2.40
N ASN A 232 18.13 -0.96 -2.66
CA ASN A 232 16.81 -1.49 -2.97
C ASN A 232 16.03 -1.94 -1.73
N GLY A 233 16.58 -1.69 -0.53
CA GLY A 233 16.02 -2.16 0.72
C GLY A 233 14.88 -1.30 1.22
N LEU A 234 14.42 -1.62 2.43
CA LEU A 234 13.36 -0.88 3.13
C LEU A 234 13.92 0.19 4.06
N LYS A 235 15.24 0.19 4.30
CA LYS A 235 15.92 1.10 5.22
C LYS A 235 17.21 1.66 4.62
N ASP A 236 17.60 2.86 5.05
CA ASP A 236 18.88 3.48 4.68
C ASP A 236 20.04 2.56 5.06
N SER A 237 21.03 2.43 4.18
CA SER A 237 22.21 1.61 4.45
C SER A 237 23.15 2.30 5.42
N GLU A 238 23.98 1.52 6.12
CA GLU A 238 25.12 2.06 6.83
C GLU A 238 26.34 2.17 5.90
N GLN A 239 27.49 2.56 6.45
CA GLN A 239 28.74 2.59 5.70
C GLN A 239 29.15 1.16 5.33
N ALA A 240 29.56 0.97 4.08
CA ALA A 240 30.03 -0.29 3.55
C ALA A 240 31.38 -0.10 2.84
N LYS A 241 31.98 -1.20 2.40
CA LYS A 241 33.20 -1.18 1.59
C LYS A 241 32.95 -1.89 0.28
N ILE A 242 33.59 -1.44 -0.79
CA ILE A 242 33.62 -2.17 -2.05
C ILE A 242 35.03 -2.70 -2.24
N LYS A 243 35.14 -4.02 -2.36
CA LYS A 243 36.39 -4.73 -2.59
C LYS A 243 36.40 -5.27 -4.02
N ILE A 244 37.49 -4.99 -4.72
CA ILE A 244 37.70 -5.42 -6.10
C ILE A 244 38.85 -6.43 -6.08
N TYR A 245 38.60 -7.59 -6.65
CA TYR A 245 39.54 -8.70 -6.75
C TYR A 245 39.82 -9.05 -8.21
N THR A 246 41.05 -9.44 -8.48
CA THR A 246 41.48 -10.07 -9.74
C THR A 246 42.06 -11.43 -9.40
N ASP A 247 41.45 -12.50 -9.91
CA ASP A 247 41.89 -13.88 -9.65
C ASP A 247 42.18 -14.15 -8.16
N ASP A 248 41.23 -13.77 -7.31
CA ASP A 248 41.25 -13.84 -5.83
C ASP A 248 42.26 -12.92 -5.10
N VAL A 249 43.01 -12.08 -5.82
CA VAL A 249 43.91 -11.07 -5.24
C VAL A 249 43.19 -9.73 -5.11
N LEU A 250 43.20 -9.14 -3.90
CA LEU A 250 42.61 -7.83 -3.65
C LEU A 250 43.38 -6.74 -4.41
N LEU A 251 42.69 -6.09 -5.35
CA LEU A 251 43.21 -5.03 -6.18
C LEU A 251 43.00 -3.65 -5.56
N LYS A 252 41.78 -3.40 -5.06
CA LYS A 252 41.40 -2.10 -4.50
C LYS A 252 40.26 -2.25 -3.50
N GLU A 253 40.31 -1.42 -2.46
CA GLU A 253 39.22 -1.20 -1.51
C GLU A 253 38.83 0.28 -1.56
N ILE A 254 37.52 0.54 -1.57
CA ILE A 254 36.95 1.90 -1.47
C ILE A 254 35.82 1.91 -0.44
N GLU A 255 35.65 3.04 0.24
CA GLU A 255 34.53 3.25 1.15
C GLU A 255 33.27 3.64 0.37
N LEU A 256 32.15 3.01 0.72
CA LEU A 256 30.81 3.35 0.27
C LEU A 256 30.07 4.04 1.41
N ASN A 257 29.84 5.34 1.24
CA ASN A 257 29.00 6.10 2.17
C ASN A 257 27.58 5.53 2.22
N PRO A 258 26.87 5.69 3.35
CA PRO A 258 25.45 5.38 3.49
C PRO A 258 24.60 5.82 2.28
N LEU A 259 23.77 4.92 1.77
CA LEU A 259 22.81 5.18 0.71
C LEU A 259 21.39 5.16 1.26
N LYS A 260 20.66 6.23 0.99
CA LYS A 260 19.23 6.29 1.31
C LYS A 260 18.44 5.27 0.49
N VAL A 261 17.30 4.83 1.02
CA VAL A 261 16.37 3.95 0.29
C VAL A 261 16.05 4.48 -1.10
N GLY A 262 16.23 3.64 -2.11
CA GLY A 262 15.99 3.95 -3.53
C GLY A 262 17.05 4.83 -4.19
N TYR A 263 18.05 5.33 -3.44
CA TYR A 263 19.16 6.09 -4.00
C TYR A 263 20.28 5.16 -4.46
N GLY A 264 20.96 5.58 -5.53
CA GLY A 264 22.12 4.89 -6.06
C GLY A 264 23.33 5.80 -6.23
N ARG A 265 24.48 5.18 -6.48
CA ARG A 265 25.75 5.85 -6.71
C ARG A 265 26.50 5.14 -7.83
N THR A 266 26.90 5.93 -8.82
CA THR A 266 27.86 5.49 -9.84
C THR A 266 29.28 5.79 -9.40
N ILE A 267 30.18 4.82 -9.57
CA ILE A 267 31.58 4.91 -9.19
C ILE A 267 32.41 4.52 -10.42
N SER A 268 33.26 5.44 -10.86
CA SER A 268 34.23 5.22 -11.93
C SER A 268 35.64 5.27 -11.35
N LEU A 269 36.38 4.19 -11.54
CA LEU A 269 37.79 4.08 -11.15
C LEU A 269 38.60 3.87 -12.42
N GLY A 270 39.68 4.61 -12.58
CA GLY A 270 40.55 4.50 -13.74
C GLY A 270 41.98 4.13 -13.36
N ASN A 271 42.67 3.43 -14.25
CA ASN A 271 44.08 3.07 -14.17
C ASN A 271 44.45 2.33 -12.87
N ILE A 272 43.63 1.39 -12.41
CA ILE A 272 43.97 0.57 -11.25
C ILE A 272 45.03 -0.46 -11.66
N TYR A 273 46.23 -0.37 -11.08
CA TYR A 273 47.34 -1.27 -11.41
C TYR A 273 47.13 -2.67 -10.83
N SER A 274 47.15 -3.70 -11.67
CA SER A 274 47.17 -5.11 -11.30
C SER A 274 48.59 -5.69 -11.35
N GLN A 275 48.91 -6.52 -10.35
CA GLN A 275 50.17 -7.27 -10.34
C GLN A 275 50.13 -8.43 -11.34
N GLU A 276 48.94 -8.93 -11.65
CA GLU A 276 48.72 -9.99 -12.63
C GLU A 276 48.89 -9.47 -14.06
N ARG A 277 49.49 -10.30 -14.92
CA ARG A 277 49.69 -9.96 -16.34
C ARG A 277 48.45 -10.22 -17.18
N THR A 278 47.64 -11.17 -16.77
CA THR A 278 46.40 -11.62 -17.41
C THR A 278 45.36 -11.65 -16.32
N ILE A 279 44.20 -11.06 -16.57
CA ILE A 279 43.07 -11.04 -15.64
C ILE A 279 41.98 -11.84 -16.34
N ASP A 280 41.67 -13.03 -15.82
CA ASP A 280 40.62 -13.86 -16.38
C ASP A 280 39.26 -13.50 -15.76
N VAL A 281 39.27 -13.26 -14.44
CA VAL A 281 38.07 -12.95 -13.66
C VAL A 281 38.27 -11.71 -12.81
N LEU A 282 37.29 -10.80 -12.87
CA LEU A 282 37.20 -9.66 -11.97
C LEU A 282 35.97 -9.81 -11.09
N LYS A 283 36.18 -9.83 -9.77
CA LYS A 283 35.12 -9.96 -8.77
C LYS A 283 34.99 -8.67 -7.98
N ILE A 284 33.79 -8.12 -7.93
CA ILE A 284 33.47 -6.92 -7.13
C ILE A 284 32.48 -7.32 -6.04
N VAL A 285 32.81 -6.99 -4.80
CA VAL A 285 32.02 -7.35 -3.62
C VAL A 285 31.73 -6.12 -2.77
N ILE A 286 30.46 -5.94 -2.41
CA ILE A 286 30.04 -5.02 -1.36
C ILE A 286 30.17 -5.76 -0.02
N GLU A 287 31.11 -5.32 0.81
CA GLU A 287 31.28 -5.82 2.17
C GLU A 287 30.57 -4.88 3.15
N SER A 288 29.48 -5.39 3.73
CA SER A 288 28.66 -4.73 4.75
C SER A 288 28.78 -5.46 6.09
N SER A 289 28.93 -4.69 7.18
CA SER A 289 28.88 -5.23 8.56
C SER A 289 27.47 -5.36 9.11
N PHE A 290 26.48 -4.75 8.44
CA PHE A 290 25.07 -4.78 8.81
C PHE A 290 24.34 -5.95 8.13
N GLU A 291 23.12 -6.22 8.58
CA GLU A 291 22.21 -7.19 7.97
C GLU A 291 21.51 -6.57 6.75
N GLU A 292 21.32 -7.37 5.71
CA GLU A 292 20.67 -6.97 4.47
C GLU A 292 19.59 -7.96 4.09
N ILE A 293 18.61 -7.51 3.31
CA ILE A 293 17.51 -8.38 2.82
C ILE A 293 18.09 -9.54 2.02
N ASP A 294 18.97 -9.25 1.05
CA ASP A 294 19.77 -10.25 0.36
C ASP A 294 21.24 -9.81 0.39
N LYS A 295 22.16 -10.75 0.61
CA LYS A 295 23.61 -10.50 0.45
C LYS A 295 24.17 -11.13 -0.82
N LYS A 296 23.37 -11.90 -1.56
CA LYS A 296 23.81 -12.54 -2.80
C LYS A 296 23.92 -11.55 -3.96
N ASN A 297 23.18 -10.45 -3.90
CA ASN A 297 23.24 -9.31 -4.82
C ASN A 297 24.42 -8.36 -4.57
N ASN A 298 25.18 -8.57 -3.49
CA ASN A 298 26.40 -7.80 -3.16
C ASN A 298 27.64 -8.26 -3.94
N GLU A 299 27.52 -9.24 -4.83
CA GLU A 299 28.63 -9.77 -5.60
C GLU A 299 28.32 -9.74 -7.09
N VAL A 300 29.28 -9.26 -7.88
CA VAL A 300 29.26 -9.37 -9.34
C VAL A 300 30.61 -9.89 -9.83
N ILE A 301 30.54 -10.87 -10.74
CA ILE A 301 31.70 -11.49 -11.39
C ILE A 301 31.67 -11.10 -12.87
N LEU A 302 32.75 -10.50 -13.33
CA LEU A 302 32.96 -10.10 -14.72
C LEU A 302 34.02 -11.00 -15.35
N GLU A 303 33.64 -11.70 -16.41
CA GLU A 303 34.53 -12.56 -17.20
C GLU A 303 34.93 -11.86 -18.50
N MET A 304 36.19 -12.03 -18.92
CA MET A 304 36.61 -11.52 -20.22
C MET A 304 35.90 -12.25 -21.36
N LYS A 305 35.29 -11.47 -22.27
CA LYS A 305 34.80 -12.00 -23.54
C LYS A 305 36.01 -12.41 -24.39
N LYS A 306 36.10 -13.70 -24.69
CA LYS A 306 37.07 -14.28 -25.62
C LYS A 306 36.75 -13.91 -27.07
#